data_AF-A0AAN6YQJ5-F1
#
_entry.id   AF-A0AAN6YQJ5-F1
#
_cell.length_a   1.000
_cell.length_b   1.000
_cell.length_c   1.000
_cell.angle_alpha   90.00
_cell.angle_beta   90.00
_cell.angle_gamma   90.00
#
_symmetry.space_group_name_H-M   'P 1'
#
loop_
_entity.id
_entity.type
_entity.pdbx_description
1 polymer ?
#
loop_
_entity_poly.entity_id
_entity_poly.type
_entity_poly.pdbx_seq_one_letter_code
_entity_poly.pdbx_strand_id
1 'polypeptide(L)'
;MAEVLPIVTGCVGLISAIGSATGRIATFVRTFREARADLDSISRELASLRNILDLIQADASRPLPGTLTSHLLAIVGNCNTTVLDLERLLVRYQDGGRRQLGRWAVSGRGDVEHLRIRLQNNTRSLNLALDYISL
;
A
#
# COMPACT_ATOMS: atom_id res chain seq x y z
N MET A 1 -16.54 -5.59 25.65
CA MET A 1 -16.88 -4.46 24.74
C MET A 1 -16.02 -4.63 23.50
N ALA A 2 -16.64 -4.69 22.32
CA ALA A 2 -15.99 -5.19 21.10
C ALA A 2 -14.84 -4.26 20.65
N GLU A 3 -13.65 -4.83 20.51
CA GLU A 3 -12.42 -4.14 20.11
C GLU A 3 -12.35 -3.98 18.58
N VAL A 4 -13.38 -3.36 18.02
CA VAL A 4 -13.56 -3.20 16.57
C VAL A 4 -12.85 -1.94 16.04
N LEU A 5 -12.79 -0.93 16.90
CA LEU A 5 -12.26 0.39 16.60
C LEU A 5 -10.82 0.39 16.05
N PRO A 6 -9.88 -0.43 16.56
CA PRO A 6 -8.49 -0.37 16.11
C PRO A 6 -8.31 -0.79 14.65
N ILE A 7 -9.00 -1.85 14.21
CA ILE A 7 -8.89 -2.37 12.84
C ILE A 7 -9.49 -1.36 11.86
N VAL A 8 -10.70 -0.88 12.14
CA VAL A 8 -11.38 0.12 11.29
C VAL A 8 -10.53 1.37 11.17
N THR A 9 -9.99 1.88 12.27
CA THR A 9 -9.12 3.06 12.28
C THR A 9 -7.84 2.82 11.48
N GLY A 10 -7.21 1.65 11.64
CA GLY A 10 -6.03 1.26 10.87
C GLY A 10 -6.31 1.21 9.36
N CYS A 11 -7.45 0.64 8.96
CA CYS A 11 -7.87 0.58 7.56
C CYS A 11 -8.12 1.98 6.98
N VAL A 12 -8.83 2.86 7.70
CA VAL A 12 -9.08 4.25 7.26
C VAL A 12 -7.76 5.01 7.05
N GLY A 13 -6.83 4.88 7.99
CA GLY A 13 -5.51 5.52 7.88
C GLY A 13 -4.75 5.03 6.66
N LEU A 14 -4.75 3.72 6.42
CA LEU A 14 -4.07 3.12 5.28
C LEU A 14 -4.73 3.46 3.95
N ILE A 15 -6.06 3.47 3.85
CA ILE A 15 -6.80 3.92 2.66
C ILE A 15 -6.43 5.36 2.31
N SER A 16 -6.33 6.23 3.33
CA SER A 16 -5.90 7.62 3.14
C SER A 16 -4.46 7.72 2.62
N ALA A 17 -3.54 6.93 3.18
CA ALA A 17 -2.15 6.86 2.72
C ALA A 17 -2.04 6.33 1.29
N ILE A 18 -2.84 5.33 0.92
CA ILE A 18 -2.92 4.81 -0.45
C ILE A 18 -3.40 5.91 -1.42
N GLY A 19 -4.40 6.70 -1.03
CA GLY A 19 -4.89 7.83 -1.81
C GLY A 19 -3.78 8.86 -2.09
N SER A 20 -3.04 9.25 -1.05
CA SER A 20 -1.88 10.14 -1.15
C SER A 20 -0.81 9.57 -2.08
N ALA A 21 -0.38 8.32 -1.87
CA ALA A 21 0.63 7.66 -2.69
C ALA A 21 0.22 7.58 -4.17
N THR A 22 -1.04 7.25 -4.44
CA THR A 22 -1.59 7.19 -5.81
C THR A 22 -1.56 8.55 -6.50
N GLY A 23 -1.94 9.62 -5.80
CA GLY A 23 -1.86 10.99 -6.32
C GLY A 23 -0.43 11.41 -6.63
N ARG A 24 0.53 10.99 -5.80
CA ARG A 24 1.96 11.26 -6.00
C ARG A 24 2.54 10.46 -7.17
N ILE A 25 2.14 9.20 -7.34
CA ILE A 25 2.46 8.41 -8.54
C ILE A 25 1.94 9.10 -9.79
N ALA A 26 0.67 9.51 -9.81
CA ALA A 26 0.06 10.18 -10.96
C ALA A 26 0.82 11.46 -11.34
N THR A 27 1.28 12.22 -10.35
CA THR A 27 2.13 13.40 -10.56
C THR A 27 3.52 12.99 -11.08
N PHE A 28 4.12 11.96 -10.52
CA PHE A 28 5.45 11.46 -10.91
C PHE A 28 5.48 11.03 -12.38
N VAL A 29 4.54 10.18 -12.82
CA VAL A 29 4.52 9.64 -14.20
C VAL A 29 4.23 10.69 -15.26
N ARG A 30 3.60 11.82 -14.89
CA ARG A 30 3.44 12.99 -15.78
C ARG A 30 4.78 13.68 -16.04
N THR A 31 5.63 13.75 -15.02
CA THR A 31 6.98 14.33 -15.11
C THR A 31 8.00 13.33 -15.67
N PHE A 32 7.78 12.03 -15.43
CA PHE A 32 8.74 10.96 -15.67
C PHE A 32 8.10 9.77 -16.41
N ARG A 33 7.96 9.90 -17.73
CA ARG A 33 7.20 8.93 -18.54
C ARG A 33 7.80 7.53 -18.56
N GLU A 34 9.13 7.42 -18.44
CA GLU A 34 9.85 6.13 -18.42
C GLU A 34 9.50 5.28 -17.19
N ALA A 35 9.10 5.90 -16.08
CA ALA A 35 8.67 5.24 -14.86
C ALA A 35 7.22 4.74 -14.91
N ARG A 36 6.49 5.09 -15.98
CA ARG A 36 5.04 4.89 -16.05
C ARG A 36 4.64 3.44 -15.96
N ALA A 37 5.35 2.54 -16.64
CA ALA A 37 5.01 1.11 -16.63
C ALA A 37 5.18 0.51 -15.22
N ASP A 38 6.31 0.82 -14.57
CA ASP A 38 6.62 0.30 -13.24
C ASP A 38 5.63 0.83 -12.19
N LEU A 39 5.32 2.13 -12.27
CA LEU A 39 4.40 2.78 -11.34
C LEU A 39 2.92 2.49 -11.62
N ASP A 40 2.54 2.14 -12.86
CA ASP A 40 1.19 1.62 -13.17
C ASP A 40 0.96 0.28 -12.48
N SER A 41 1.98 -0.58 -12.47
CA SER A 41 1.92 -1.86 -11.75
C SER A 41 1.72 -1.64 -10.24
N ILE A 42 2.48 -0.74 -9.62
CA ILE A 42 2.26 -0.36 -8.20
C ILE A 42 0.86 0.21 -7.99
N SER A 43 0.37 1.07 -8.88
CA SER A 43 -0.95 1.67 -8.75
C SER A 43 -2.07 0.62 -8.73
N ARG A 44 -1.92 -0.45 -9.53
CA ARG A 44 -2.85 -1.60 -9.51
C ARG A 44 -2.79 -2.37 -8.20
N GLU A 45 -1.60 -2.61 -7.66
CA GLU A 45 -1.45 -3.26 -6.35
C GLU A 45 -2.05 -2.42 -5.22
N LEU A 46 -1.85 -1.10 -5.25
CA LEU A 46 -2.47 -0.16 -4.30
C LEU A 46 -4.00 -0.18 -4.39
N ALA A 47 -4.56 -0.26 -5.60
CA ALA A 47 -6.00 -0.40 -5.80
C ALA A 47 -6.53 -1.74 -5.25
N SER A 48 -5.81 -2.84 -5.48
CA SER A 48 -6.13 -4.16 -4.92
C SER A 48 -6.13 -4.12 -3.38
N LEU A 49 -5.06 -3.57 -2.80
CA LEU A 49 -4.93 -3.40 -1.35
C LEU A 49 -6.09 -2.57 -0.77
N ARG A 50 -6.45 -1.46 -1.42
CA ARG A 50 -7.58 -0.63 -1.00
C ARG A 50 -8.88 -1.42 -0.98
N ASN A 51 -9.18 -2.18 -2.04
CA ASN A 51 -10.40 -2.98 -2.10
C ASN A 51 -10.49 -3.98 -0.94
N ILE A 52 -9.37 -4.64 -0.60
CA ILE A 52 -9.33 -5.58 0.53
C ILE A 52 -9.56 -4.84 1.86
N LEU A 53 -8.99 -3.66 2.05
CA LEU A 53 -9.20 -2.85 3.26
C LEU A 53 -10.66 -2.38 3.40
N ASP A 54 -11.31 -2.03 2.29
CA ASP A 54 -12.73 -1.66 2.26
C ASP A 54 -13.60 -2.88 2.68
N LEU A 55 -13.26 -4.08 2.21
CA LEU A 55 -13.93 -5.33 2.64
C LEU A 55 -13.70 -5.63 4.12
N ILE A 56 -12.44 -5.57 4.59
CA ILE A 56 -12.12 -5.77 6.01
C ILE A 56 -12.86 -4.75 6.89
N GLN A 57 -12.98 -3.50 6.47
CA GLN A 57 -13.73 -2.48 7.20
C GLN A 57 -15.22 -2.83 7.29
N ALA A 58 -15.82 -3.32 6.20
CA ALA A 58 -17.22 -3.74 6.18
C ALA A 58 -17.46 -4.94 7.11
N ASP A 59 -16.59 -5.95 7.05
CA ASP A 59 -16.71 -7.19 7.83
C ASP A 59 -16.29 -7.03 9.30
N ALA A 60 -15.39 -6.08 9.59
CA ALA A 60 -15.00 -5.73 10.94
C ALA A 60 -16.20 -5.23 11.77
N SER A 61 -17.34 -4.85 11.17
CA SER A 61 -18.57 -4.58 11.93
C SER A 61 -19.00 -5.71 12.89
N ARG A 62 -18.46 -6.92 12.73
CA ARG A 62 -18.67 -8.08 13.60
C ARG A 62 -17.50 -8.27 14.58
N PRO A 63 -17.73 -8.84 15.78
CA PRO A 63 -16.66 -9.14 16.72
C PRO A 63 -15.70 -10.17 16.11
N LEU A 64 -14.43 -9.78 15.94
CA LEU A 64 -13.36 -10.65 15.46
C LEU A 64 -12.62 -11.30 16.65
N PRO A 65 -12.13 -12.54 16.52
CA PRO A 65 -11.26 -13.15 17.52
C PRO A 65 -9.97 -12.34 17.72
N GLY A 66 -9.52 -12.16 18.97
CA GLY A 66 -8.38 -11.28 19.29
C GLY A 66 -7.06 -11.64 18.60
N THR A 67 -6.84 -12.92 18.29
CA THR A 67 -5.69 -13.40 17.51
C THR A 67 -5.75 -12.92 16.05
N LEU A 68 -6.92 -12.99 15.42
CA LEU A 68 -7.16 -12.46 14.07
C LEU A 68 -7.02 -10.94 14.03
N THR A 69 -7.59 -10.24 15.03
CA THR A 69 -7.44 -8.79 15.17
C THR A 69 -5.97 -8.36 15.23
N SER A 70 -5.17 -9.05 16.05
CA SER A 70 -3.74 -8.75 16.20
C SER A 70 -2.97 -9.00 14.90
N HIS A 71 -3.30 -10.08 14.20
CA HIS A 71 -2.67 -10.42 12.92
C HIS A 71 -3.01 -9.39 11.82
N LEU A 72 -4.28 -8.99 11.71
CA LEU A 72 -4.72 -7.96 10.78
C LEU A 72 -4.05 -6.62 11.06
N LEU A 73 -3.98 -6.18 12.32
CA LEU A 73 -3.32 -4.93 12.69
C LEU A 73 -1.83 -4.95 12.32
N ALA A 74 -1.13 -6.07 12.51
CA ALA A 74 0.27 -6.22 12.12
C ALA A 74 0.45 -6.08 10.59
N ILE A 75 -0.42 -6.72 9.80
CA ILE A 75 -0.34 -6.63 8.34
C ILE A 75 -0.71 -5.22 7.86
N VAL A 76 -1.73 -4.59 8.42
CA VAL A 76 -2.11 -3.19 8.11
C VAL A 76 -0.95 -2.24 8.44
N GLY A 77 -0.27 -2.42 9.57
CA GLY A 77 0.93 -1.66 9.93
C GLY A 77 2.08 -1.83 8.93
N ASN A 78 2.31 -3.07 8.46
CA ASN A 78 3.30 -3.36 7.43
C ASN A 78 2.94 -2.72 6.08
N CYS A 79 1.67 -2.73 5.70
CA CYS A 79 1.18 -2.05 4.50
C CYS A 79 1.44 -0.55 4.58
N ASN A 80 1.09 0.07 5.71
CA ASN A 80 1.29 1.50 5.93
C ASN A 80 2.77 1.88 5.81
N THR A 81 3.65 1.09 6.42
CA THR A 81 5.10 1.29 6.30
C THR A 81 5.58 1.22 4.84
N THR A 82 5.13 0.22 4.07
CA THR A 82 5.50 0.08 2.66
C THR A 82 4.97 1.24 1.80
N VAL A 83 3.74 1.72 2.06
CA VAL A 83 3.16 2.87 1.35
C VAL A 83 3.94 4.15 1.66
N LEU A 84 4.34 4.36 2.93
CA LEU A 84 5.19 5.48 3.32
C LEU A 84 6.60 5.40 2.68
N ASP A 85 7.17 4.20 2.57
CA ASP A 85 8.46 4.00 1.89
C ASP A 85 8.38 4.36 0.40
N LEU A 86 7.28 3.96 -0.27
CA LEU A 86 6.98 4.36 -1.64
C LEU A 86 6.87 5.88 -1.77
N GLU A 87 6.15 6.52 -0.85
CA GLU A 87 6.04 7.98 -0.83
C GLU A 87 7.41 8.66 -0.68
N ARG A 88 8.25 8.21 0.27
CA ARG A 88 9.60 8.76 0.45
C ARG A 88 10.46 8.57 -0.79
N LEU A 89 10.35 7.41 -1.44
CA LEU A 89 11.06 7.11 -2.67
C LEU A 89 10.66 8.07 -3.80
N LEU A 90 9.36 8.30 -3.98
CA LEU A 90 8.85 9.24 -4.98
C LEU A 90 9.34 10.67 -4.69
N VAL A 91 9.38 11.12 -3.42
CA VAL A 91 9.92 12.46 -3.06
C VAL A 91 11.38 12.54 -3.51
N ARG A 92 12.19 11.54 -3.12
CA ARG A 92 13.62 11.50 -3.37
C ARG A 92 13.97 11.64 -4.85
N TYR A 93 13.20 11.00 -5.73
CA TYR A 93 13.42 11.07 -7.17
C TYR A 93 12.83 12.35 -7.81
N GLN A 94 11.77 12.95 -7.24
CA GLN A 94 11.23 14.23 -7.71
C GLN A 94 12.14 15.42 -7.39
N ASP A 95 12.71 15.48 -6.19
CA ASP A 95 13.45 16.65 -5.71
C ASP A 95 14.80 16.90 -6.44
N GLY A 96 15.38 15.86 -7.05
CA GLY A 96 16.71 15.98 -7.69
C GLY A 96 16.70 16.20 -9.21
N GLY A 97 15.53 16.47 -9.81
CA GLY A 97 15.40 16.87 -11.22
C GLY A 97 16.11 15.94 -12.22
N ARG A 98 16.80 16.51 -13.23
CA ARG A 98 17.45 15.76 -14.31
C ARG A 98 18.54 14.77 -13.87
N ARG A 99 19.20 14.99 -12.72
CA ARG A 99 20.20 14.03 -12.20
C ARG A 99 19.54 12.78 -11.62
N GLN A 100 18.41 12.94 -10.96
CA GLN A 100 17.63 11.81 -10.45
C GLN A 100 16.93 11.04 -11.59
N LEU A 101 16.67 11.68 -12.74
CA LEU A 101 16.27 11.00 -13.98
C LEU A 101 17.26 9.92 -14.40
N GLY A 102 18.55 10.24 -14.48
CA GLY A 102 19.58 9.24 -14.75
C GLY A 102 19.64 8.14 -13.69
N ARG A 103 19.46 8.47 -12.41
CA ARG A 103 19.50 7.49 -11.31
C ARG A 103 18.30 6.55 -11.30
N TRP A 104 17.11 7.03 -11.66
CA TRP A 104 15.92 6.18 -11.77
C TRP A 104 16.12 5.05 -12.79
N ALA A 105 16.69 5.35 -13.95
CA ALA A 105 16.96 4.37 -14.99
C ALA A 105 17.91 3.23 -14.53
N VAL A 106 18.80 3.54 -13.58
CA VAL A 106 19.81 2.62 -13.05
C VAL A 106 19.33 1.87 -11.79
N SER A 107 18.68 2.55 -10.86
CA SER A 107 18.35 1.99 -9.53
C SER A 107 16.88 2.10 -9.15
N GLY A 108 16.15 3.08 -9.69
CA GLY A 108 14.75 3.34 -9.32
C GLY A 108 13.82 2.17 -9.64
N ARG A 109 14.02 1.49 -10.77
CA ARG A 109 13.25 0.30 -11.14
C ARG A 109 13.36 -0.84 -10.13
N GLY A 110 14.56 -1.09 -9.61
CA GLY A 110 14.78 -2.14 -8.61
C GLY A 110 14.11 -1.81 -7.28
N ASP A 111 14.21 -0.55 -6.84
CA ASP A 111 13.58 -0.11 -5.60
C ASP A 111 12.04 -0.20 -5.68
N VAL A 112 11.47 0.21 -6.82
CA VAL A 112 10.03 0.16 -7.11
C VAL A 112 9.53 -1.28 -7.20
N GLU A 113 10.28 -2.15 -7.86
CA GLU A 113 9.97 -3.57 -7.94
C GLU A 113 9.99 -4.23 -6.55
N HIS A 114 10.97 -3.89 -5.72
CA HIS A 114 11.03 -4.39 -4.35
C HIS A 114 9.82 -3.94 -3.51
N LEU A 115 9.41 -2.68 -3.65
CA LEU A 115 8.19 -2.17 -3.02
C LEU A 115 6.93 -2.87 -3.54
N ARG A 116 6.87 -3.14 -4.84
CA ARG A 116 5.76 -3.88 -5.46
C ARG A 116 5.62 -5.29 -4.88
N ILE A 117 6.73 -6.02 -4.78
CA ILE A 117 6.75 -7.37 -4.19
C ILE A 117 6.28 -7.33 -2.73
N ARG A 118 6.71 -6.32 -1.94
CA ARG A 118 6.23 -6.13 -0.55
C ARG A 118 4.72 -5.87 -0.49
N LEU A 119 4.18 -5.02 -1.37
CA LEU A 119 2.74 -4.76 -1.46
C LEU A 119 1.96 -6.03 -1.86
N GLN A 120 2.46 -6.79 -2.83
CA GLN A 120 1.84 -8.05 -3.27
C GLN A 120 1.78 -9.07 -2.14
N ASN A 121 2.86 -9.25 -1.40
CA ASN A 121 2.91 -10.17 -0.27
C ASN A 121 1.91 -9.77 0.82
N ASN A 122 1.88 -8.48 1.17
CA ASN A 122 0.92 -7.97 2.14
C ASN A 122 -0.54 -8.14 1.67
N THR A 123 -0.81 -7.83 0.40
CA THR A 123 -2.15 -7.98 -0.22
C THR A 123 -2.59 -9.44 -0.15
N ARG A 124 -1.72 -10.39 -0.48
CA ARG A 124 -2.01 -11.83 -0.36
C ARG A 124 -2.27 -12.25 1.08
N SER A 125 -1.47 -11.78 2.03
CA SER A 125 -1.68 -12.08 3.46
C SER A 125 -3.01 -11.52 3.97
N LEU A 126 -3.39 -10.31 3.59
CA LEU A 126 -4.70 -9.74 3.93
C LEU A 126 -5.84 -10.52 3.27
N ASN A 127 -5.68 -10.92 2.01
CA ASN A 127 -6.71 -11.69 1.31
C ASN A 127 -6.95 -13.05 1.99
N LEU A 128 -5.88 -13.75 2.37
CA LEU A 128 -5.99 -14.98 3.14
C LEU A 128 -6.69 -14.75 4.49
N ALA A 129 -6.33 -13.68 5.20
CA ALA A 129 -6.98 -13.34 6.46
C ALA A 129 -8.47 -13.02 6.28
N LEU A 130 -8.85 -12.39 5.17
CA LEU A 130 -10.24 -12.12 4.80
C LEU A 130 -11.00 -13.41 4.48
N ASP A 131 -10.40 -14.33 3.72
CA ASP A 131 -11.01 -15.63 3.41
C ASP A 131 -11.40 -16.37 4.71
N TYR A 132 -10.54 -16.35 5.74
CA TYR A 132 -10.82 -16.92 7.06
C TYR A 132 -11.96 -16.23 7.82
N ILE A 133 -12.23 -14.95 7.57
CA ILE A 133 -13.32 -14.18 8.20
C ILE A 133 -14.65 -14.41 7.48
N SER A 134 -14.59 -14.65 6.17
CA SER A 134 -15.76 -14.91 5.32
C SER A 134 -16.28 -16.36 5.36
N LEU A 135 -15.50 -17.27 5.95
CA LEU A 135 -15.81 -18.68 6.21
C LEU A 135 -16.66 -18.84 7.49
#